data_AF-A0A5S9F272-F1
#
_entry.id   AF-A0A5S9F272-F1
#
_cell.length_a   1.000
_cell.length_b   1.000
_cell.length_c   1.000
_cell.angle_alpha   90.00
_cell.angle_beta   90.00
_cell.angle_gamma   90.00
#
_symmetry.space_group_name_H-M   'P 1'
#
loop_
_entity.id
_entity.type
_entity.pdbx_description
1 polymer ?
#
loop_
_entity_poly.entity_id
_entity_poly.type
_entity_poly.pdbx_seq_one_letter_code
_entity_poly.pdbx_strand_id
1 'polypeptide(L)'
;MTKVLHFKSEKKTLPDNNFIVTCKIIGAIDGRTVYDFEQKIRGFFDQGAKHLVLNFAEVTYINSTGMGLLVKLSDIFQSSDGNIRLVSVPEKVIALFDMLGLLSLFKIYESEQDAIVELTQNILNKNKVQPPKEKEVQIQNTNAHVRRKTPVPPDMPKFKKTPTSLEEQMGAKPLVIDDDSKTAAVQFPYVGDCAVCRRKIEFATPGNYKCNSCSSYISVDINGQQKVHARFNSDVIELTFPCNIYHKNVALFAINGLVQQLGYSTYFWEDIKEVLDSALTIALEKNYLQGKEKLHLLAVADRDEMVIGLKSMNPFLDPNGPKDPRLPAIARKLDKLEVFPLPTRGQLLKMTKRNVSSMQPAM
;
A
#
# COMPACT_ATOMS: atom_id res chain seq x y z
N MET A 1 25.19 -25.71 14.93
CA MET A 1 23.74 -25.86 15.16
C MET A 1 23.01 -25.56 13.87
N THR A 2 22.42 -26.58 13.26
CA THR A 2 21.58 -26.47 12.06
C THR A 2 20.39 -25.56 12.41
N LYS A 3 20.27 -24.40 11.77
CA LYS A 3 19.07 -23.56 11.96
C LYS A 3 17.90 -24.28 11.30
N VAL A 4 17.06 -24.93 12.10
CA VAL A 4 15.85 -25.62 11.65
C VAL A 4 14.69 -24.62 11.67
N LEU A 5 13.83 -24.65 10.65
CA LEU A 5 12.58 -23.90 10.67
C LEU A 5 11.56 -24.67 11.49
N HIS A 6 10.98 -24.04 12.50
CA HIS A 6 9.93 -24.66 13.32
C HIS A 6 8.56 -24.10 12.95
N PHE A 7 7.58 -24.99 12.90
CA PHE A 7 6.20 -24.66 12.55
C PHE A 7 5.26 -25.09 13.66
N LYS A 8 4.39 -24.18 14.08
CA LYS A 8 3.20 -24.51 14.87
C LYS A 8 1.98 -24.17 14.03
N SER A 9 1.13 -25.15 13.77
CA SER A 9 -0.03 -24.96 12.89
C SER A 9 -1.30 -25.47 13.53
N GLU A 10 -2.36 -24.69 13.37
CA GLU A 10 -3.70 -24.99 13.88
C GLU A 10 -4.70 -24.92 12.72
N LYS A 11 -5.73 -25.78 12.79
CA LYS A 11 -6.82 -25.80 11.81
C LYS A 11 -8.08 -25.25 12.47
N LYS A 12 -8.75 -24.33 11.78
CA LYS A 12 -10.03 -23.77 12.22
C LYS A 12 -11.08 -24.02 11.16
N THR A 13 -12.10 -24.80 11.50
CA THR A 13 -13.22 -25.11 10.61
C THR A 13 -14.13 -23.90 10.45
N LEU A 14 -14.57 -23.65 9.23
CA LEU A 14 -15.52 -22.61 8.86
C LEU A 14 -16.94 -23.17 8.69
N PRO A 15 -17.97 -22.31 8.73
CA PRO A 15 -19.38 -22.73 8.64
C PRO A 15 -19.77 -23.44 7.33
N ASP A 16 -18.95 -23.35 6.28
CA ASP A 16 -19.19 -23.85 4.93
C ASP A 16 -18.40 -25.15 4.61
N ASN A 17 -17.97 -25.89 5.64
CA ASN A 17 -17.11 -27.07 5.54
C ASN A 17 -15.69 -26.81 4.99
N ASN A 18 -15.31 -25.55 4.72
CA ASN A 18 -13.92 -25.20 4.48
C ASN A 18 -13.16 -25.06 5.82
N PHE A 19 -11.83 -24.99 5.76
CA PHE A 19 -11.02 -24.71 6.95
C PHE A 19 -9.91 -23.71 6.62
N ILE A 20 -9.58 -22.89 7.61
CA ILE A 20 -8.42 -21.99 7.58
C ILE A 20 -7.30 -22.69 8.34
N VAL A 21 -6.11 -22.68 7.76
CA VAL A 21 -4.89 -23.07 8.48
C VAL A 21 -4.19 -21.82 8.98
N THR A 22 -3.90 -21.76 10.27
CA THR A 22 -2.99 -20.76 10.83
C THR A 22 -1.65 -21.43 11.09
N CYS A 23 -0.56 -20.84 10.63
CA CYS A 23 0.78 -21.38 10.82
C CYS A 23 1.74 -20.31 11.31
N LYS A 24 2.22 -20.50 12.54
CA LYS A 24 3.31 -19.73 13.13
C LYS A 24 4.65 -20.30 12.70
N ILE A 25 5.50 -19.41 12.18
CA ILE A 25 6.82 -19.73 11.65
C ILE A 25 7.86 -19.16 12.60
N ILE A 26 8.80 -20.00 13.02
CA ILE A 26 9.87 -19.65 13.96
C ILE A 26 11.21 -19.94 13.29
N GLY A 27 12.04 -18.91 13.09
CA GLY A 27 13.37 -19.06 12.51
C GLY A 27 13.67 -18.06 11.39
N ALA A 28 14.58 -18.42 10.48
CA ALA A 28 14.96 -17.59 9.33
C ALA A 28 14.61 -18.32 8.03
N ILE A 29 13.95 -17.64 7.10
CA ILE A 29 13.58 -18.18 5.79
C ILE A 29 14.67 -17.80 4.79
N ASP A 30 15.62 -18.69 4.57
CA ASP A 30 16.79 -18.46 3.71
C ASP A 30 17.06 -19.68 2.81
N GLY A 31 18.16 -19.64 2.04
CA GLY A 31 18.47 -20.72 1.09
C GLY A 31 18.63 -22.12 1.70
N ARG A 32 18.78 -22.25 3.02
CA ARG A 32 18.87 -23.55 3.71
C ARG A 32 17.51 -24.06 4.16
N THR A 33 16.58 -23.17 4.50
CA THR A 33 15.28 -23.50 5.10
C THR A 33 14.10 -23.28 4.14
N VAL A 34 14.35 -22.68 2.98
CA VAL A 34 13.33 -22.36 1.97
C VAL A 34 12.63 -23.61 1.43
N TYR A 35 13.33 -24.74 1.34
CA TYR A 35 12.75 -26.01 0.92
C TYR A 35 11.75 -26.54 1.96
N ASP A 36 12.12 -26.54 3.24
CA ASP A 36 11.24 -26.96 4.33
C ASP A 36 10.00 -26.05 4.43
N PHE A 37 10.19 -24.75 4.20
CA PHE A 37 9.11 -23.78 4.10
C PHE A 37 8.15 -24.10 2.94
N GLU A 38 8.66 -24.34 1.73
CA GLU A 38 7.83 -24.72 0.57
C GLU A 38 7.04 -25.99 0.84
N GLN A 39 7.71 -27.04 1.33
CA GLN A 39 7.07 -28.33 1.60
C GLN A 39 5.95 -28.21 2.64
N LYS A 40 6.17 -27.43 3.70
CA LYS A 40 5.16 -27.25 4.75
C LYS A 40 3.93 -26.53 4.23
N ILE A 41 4.13 -25.41 3.54
CA ILE A 41 3.00 -24.60 3.04
C ILE A 41 2.25 -25.32 1.94
N ARG A 42 2.96 -25.95 1.01
CA ARG A 42 2.36 -26.76 -0.05
C ARG A 42 1.62 -27.97 0.52
N GLY A 43 2.14 -28.58 1.58
CA GLY A 43 1.45 -29.66 2.28
C GLY A 43 0.09 -29.25 2.86
N PHE A 44 -0.11 -27.98 3.24
CA PHE A 44 -1.44 -27.49 3.62
C PHE A 44 -2.37 -27.35 2.41
N PHE A 45 -1.86 -26.85 1.29
CA PHE A 45 -2.60 -26.76 0.04
C PHE A 45 -3.06 -28.14 -0.44
N ASP A 46 -2.17 -29.13 -0.43
CA ASP A 46 -2.46 -30.51 -0.84
C ASP A 46 -3.48 -31.20 0.09
N GLN A 47 -3.59 -30.76 1.34
CA GLN A 47 -4.63 -31.20 2.29
C GLN A 47 -6.00 -30.53 2.06
N GLY A 48 -6.12 -29.64 1.06
CA GLY A 48 -7.35 -28.93 0.72
C GLY A 48 -7.51 -27.57 1.42
N ALA A 49 -6.46 -27.03 2.06
CA ALA A 49 -6.53 -25.71 2.65
C ALA A 49 -6.59 -24.64 1.55
N LYS A 50 -7.73 -23.94 1.44
CA LYS A 50 -7.88 -22.80 0.53
C LYS A 50 -7.39 -21.49 1.15
N HIS A 51 -7.38 -21.39 2.47
CA HIS A 51 -7.05 -20.16 3.16
C HIS A 51 -5.99 -20.41 4.22
N LEU A 52 -4.96 -19.56 4.20
CA LEU A 52 -3.79 -19.72 5.03
C LEU A 52 -3.45 -18.38 5.70
N VAL A 53 -3.21 -18.44 7.01
CA VAL A 53 -2.76 -17.32 7.82
C VAL A 53 -1.36 -17.65 8.33
N LEU A 54 -0.36 -16.87 7.91
CA LEU A 54 1.03 -17.10 8.29
C LEU A 54 1.46 -16.06 9.32
N ASN A 55 1.80 -16.52 10.52
CA ASN A 55 2.30 -15.66 11.59
C ASN A 55 3.84 -15.59 11.53
N PHE A 56 4.32 -14.37 11.30
CA PHE A 56 5.72 -14.02 11.11
C PHE A 56 6.38 -13.42 12.37
N ALA A 57 5.70 -13.39 13.52
CA ALA A 57 6.19 -12.74 14.75
C ALA A 57 7.60 -13.22 15.17
N GLU A 58 7.93 -14.48 14.89
CA GLU A 58 9.23 -15.10 15.21
C GLU A 58 10.07 -15.39 13.96
N VAL A 59 9.73 -14.78 12.82
CA VAL A 59 10.54 -14.81 11.60
C VAL A 59 11.63 -13.75 11.69
N THR A 60 12.84 -14.19 11.99
CA THR A 60 13.98 -13.30 12.25
C THR A 60 14.57 -12.67 10.98
N TYR A 61 14.41 -13.33 9.83
CA TYR A 61 15.00 -12.91 8.54
C TYR A 61 14.34 -13.64 7.37
N ILE A 62 14.21 -12.97 6.22
CA ILE A 62 13.83 -13.57 4.94
C ILE A 62 14.74 -13.03 3.82
N ASN A 63 15.25 -13.91 2.94
CA ASN A 63 16.07 -13.52 1.79
C ASN A 63 15.25 -13.47 0.48
N SER A 64 15.89 -13.09 -0.64
CA SER A 64 15.24 -12.99 -1.96
C SER A 64 14.57 -14.28 -2.43
N THR A 65 15.17 -15.44 -2.13
CA THR A 65 14.60 -16.75 -2.49
C THR A 65 13.33 -17.05 -1.68
N GLY A 66 13.34 -16.76 -0.37
CA GLY A 66 12.17 -16.90 0.48
C GLY A 66 11.02 -15.98 0.07
N MET A 67 11.33 -14.72 -0.29
CA MET A 67 10.32 -13.77 -0.77
C MET A 67 9.72 -14.20 -2.10
N GLY A 68 10.55 -14.62 -3.06
CA GLY A 68 10.07 -15.12 -4.36
C GLY A 68 9.20 -16.38 -4.21
N LEU A 69 9.56 -17.28 -3.29
CA LEU A 69 8.73 -18.42 -2.96
C LEU A 69 7.38 -18.01 -2.35
N LEU A 70 7.36 -17.02 -1.46
CA LEU A 70 6.13 -16.53 -0.84
C LEU A 70 5.17 -15.95 -1.90
N VAL A 71 5.70 -15.24 -2.90
CA VAL A 71 4.92 -14.75 -4.05
C VAL A 71 4.33 -15.92 -4.84
N LYS A 72 5.17 -16.89 -5.22
CA LYS A 72 4.74 -18.11 -5.93
C LYS A 72 3.64 -18.87 -5.18
N LEU A 73 3.78 -19.00 -3.86
CA LEU A 73 2.76 -19.64 -3.01
C LEU A 73 1.47 -18.83 -2.98
N SER A 74 1.55 -17.49 -2.92
CA SER A 74 0.37 -16.61 -2.99
C SER A 74 -0.40 -16.83 -4.30
N ASP A 75 0.31 -16.88 -5.43
CA ASP A 75 -0.28 -17.11 -6.76
C ASP A 75 -0.98 -18.49 -6.86
N ILE A 76 -0.35 -19.54 -6.30
CA ILE A 76 -0.95 -20.89 -6.25
C ILE A 76 -2.26 -20.88 -5.47
N PHE A 77 -2.27 -20.28 -4.28
CA PHE A 77 -3.49 -20.20 -3.47
C PHE A 77 -4.56 -19.36 -4.18
N GLN A 78 -4.22 -18.20 -4.75
CA GLN A 78 -5.15 -17.36 -5.49
C GLN A 78 -5.78 -18.07 -6.69
N SER A 79 -4.99 -18.88 -7.42
CA SER A 79 -5.48 -19.67 -8.56
C SER A 79 -6.54 -20.72 -8.16
N SER A 80 -6.63 -21.06 -6.87
CA SER A 80 -7.62 -21.99 -6.29
C SER A 80 -8.79 -21.28 -5.58
N ASP A 81 -9.01 -19.99 -5.86
CA ASP A 81 -9.91 -19.09 -5.13
C ASP A 81 -9.57 -18.97 -3.62
N GLY A 82 -8.32 -19.26 -3.31
CA GLY A 82 -7.73 -19.25 -1.99
C GLY A 82 -6.98 -17.97 -1.67
N ASN A 83 -6.53 -17.83 -0.43
CA ASN A 83 -5.90 -16.60 0.05
C ASN A 83 -4.81 -16.89 1.09
N ILE A 84 -3.66 -16.23 0.94
CA ILE A 84 -2.63 -16.15 1.98
C ILE A 84 -2.73 -14.79 2.67
N ARG A 85 -2.69 -14.79 4.00
CA ARG A 85 -2.61 -13.59 4.85
C ARG A 85 -1.37 -13.69 5.72
N LEU A 86 -0.66 -12.58 5.88
CA LEU A 86 0.49 -12.50 6.77
C LEU A 86 0.09 -11.78 8.05
N VAL A 87 0.68 -12.17 9.16
CA VAL A 87 0.37 -11.62 10.48
C VAL A 87 1.63 -11.35 11.26
N SER A 88 1.64 -10.25 12.02
CA SER A 88 2.74 -9.91 12.93
C SER A 88 4.09 -9.92 12.21
N VAL A 89 4.12 -9.38 10.99
CA VAL A 89 5.33 -9.34 10.16
C VAL A 89 6.29 -8.30 10.75
N PRO A 90 7.55 -8.67 11.06
CA PRO A 90 8.50 -7.70 11.61
C PRO A 90 8.76 -6.55 10.64
N GLU A 91 8.91 -5.33 11.15
CA GLU A 91 9.12 -4.12 10.34
C GLU A 91 10.25 -4.25 9.31
N LYS A 92 11.33 -4.96 9.68
CA LYS A 92 12.46 -5.25 8.77
C LYS A 92 12.03 -6.06 7.55
N VAL A 93 11.12 -7.01 7.73
CA VAL A 93 10.58 -7.84 6.64
C VAL A 93 9.55 -7.06 5.82
N ILE A 94 8.73 -6.23 6.47
CA ILE A 94 7.82 -5.30 5.78
C ILE A 94 8.61 -4.35 4.87
N ALA A 95 9.68 -3.73 5.39
CA ALA A 95 10.54 -2.84 4.60
C ALA A 95 11.20 -3.54 3.41
N LEU A 96 11.50 -4.84 3.52
CA LEU A 96 12.01 -5.64 2.39
C LEU A 96 10.92 -5.91 1.35
N PHE A 97 9.69 -6.24 1.77
CA PHE A 97 8.57 -6.37 0.84
C PHE A 97 8.23 -5.05 0.15
N ASP A 98 8.33 -3.94 0.87
CA ASP A 98 8.08 -2.60 0.34
C ASP A 98 9.16 -2.20 -0.66
N MET A 99 10.45 -2.41 -0.34
CA MET A 99 11.58 -2.19 -1.25
C MET A 99 11.40 -2.95 -2.57
N LEU A 100 10.85 -4.16 -2.53
CA LEU A 100 10.65 -5.00 -3.71
C LEU A 100 9.30 -4.80 -4.41
N GLY A 101 8.47 -3.87 -3.92
CA GLY A 101 7.13 -3.63 -4.47
C GLY A 101 6.16 -4.80 -4.27
N LEU A 102 6.46 -5.72 -3.35
CA LEU A 102 5.69 -6.95 -3.10
C LEU A 102 4.59 -6.76 -2.06
N LEU A 103 4.56 -5.62 -1.36
CA LEU A 103 3.62 -5.37 -0.28
C LEU A 103 2.14 -5.47 -0.74
N SER A 104 1.84 -5.08 -1.99
CA SER A 104 0.49 -5.17 -2.56
C SER A 104 -0.01 -6.61 -2.79
N LEU A 105 0.91 -7.59 -2.84
CA LEU A 105 0.56 -9.00 -3.03
C LEU A 105 0.13 -9.68 -1.73
N PHE A 106 0.39 -9.04 -0.59
CA PHE A 106 0.14 -9.61 0.73
C PHE A 106 -0.74 -8.68 1.55
N LYS A 107 -1.87 -9.20 2.03
CA LYS A 107 -2.61 -8.56 3.12
C LYS A 107 -1.92 -8.90 4.44
N ILE A 108 -1.44 -7.88 5.15
CA ILE A 108 -0.72 -7.99 6.42
C ILE A 108 -1.62 -7.48 7.54
N TYR A 109 -1.70 -8.23 8.65
CA TYR A 109 -2.47 -7.89 9.85
C TYR A 109 -1.59 -7.89 11.09
N GLU A 110 -2.06 -7.22 12.15
CA GLU A 110 -1.39 -7.22 13.44
C GLU A 110 -1.66 -8.51 14.22
N SER A 111 -2.90 -9.03 14.16
CA SER A 111 -3.31 -10.24 14.88
C SER A 111 -3.91 -11.33 13.99
N GLU A 112 -3.76 -12.59 14.42
CA GLU A 112 -4.29 -13.74 13.66
C GLU A 112 -5.81 -13.70 13.61
N GLN A 113 -6.43 -13.17 14.67
CA GLN A 113 -7.87 -13.04 14.77
C GLN A 113 -8.42 -12.08 13.71
N ASP A 114 -7.75 -10.95 13.45
CA ASP A 114 -8.18 -9.99 12.43
C ASP A 114 -8.11 -10.61 11.03
N ALA A 115 -7.03 -11.35 10.75
CA ALA A 115 -6.86 -12.08 9.50
C ALA A 115 -7.97 -13.13 9.29
N ILE A 116 -8.30 -13.88 10.35
CA ILE A 116 -9.37 -14.89 10.32
C ILE A 116 -10.73 -14.24 10.14
N VAL A 117 -11.01 -13.13 10.81
CA VAL A 117 -12.29 -12.41 10.68
C VAL A 117 -12.45 -11.90 9.24
N GLU A 118 -11.42 -11.29 8.64
CA GLU A 118 -11.48 -10.82 7.25
C GLU A 118 -11.71 -11.98 6.27
N LEU A 119 -10.99 -13.09 6.44
CA LEU A 119 -11.16 -14.29 5.62
C LEU A 119 -12.59 -14.85 5.76
N THR A 120 -13.10 -14.96 6.99
CA THR A 120 -14.45 -15.48 7.26
C THR A 120 -15.52 -14.58 6.67
N GLN A 121 -15.38 -13.26 6.78
CA GLN A 121 -16.33 -12.30 6.20
C GLN A 121 -16.31 -12.33 4.67
N ASN A 122 -15.14 -12.43 4.05
CA ASN A 122 -15.05 -12.60 2.60
C ASN A 122 -15.78 -13.86 2.11
N ILE A 123 -15.66 -14.96 2.86
CA ILE A 123 -16.31 -16.23 2.53
C ILE A 123 -17.83 -16.13 2.71
N LEU A 124 -18.30 -15.56 3.82
CA LEU A 124 -19.74 -15.36 4.08
C LEU A 124 -20.38 -14.42 3.05
N ASN A 125 -19.66 -13.39 2.60
CA ASN A 125 -20.16 -12.45 1.60
C ASN A 125 -20.20 -13.08 0.19
N LYS A 126 -19.27 -13.98 -0.14
CA LYS A 126 -19.35 -14.80 -1.37
C LYS A 126 -20.54 -15.77 -1.34
N ASN A 127 -20.88 -16.34 -0.18
CA ASN A 127 -21.96 -17.32 -0.02
C ASN A 127 -23.38 -16.72 0.10
N LYS A 128 -23.53 -15.39 0.25
CA LYS A 128 -24.84 -14.71 0.31
C LYS A 128 -25.49 -14.43 -1.06
N VAL A 129 -24.85 -14.83 -2.17
CA VAL A 129 -25.42 -14.70 -3.52
C VAL A 129 -25.95 -16.06 -3.99
N GLN A 130 -27.19 -16.41 -3.62
CA GLN A 130 -28.11 -17.39 -4.25
C GLN A 130 -29.42 -17.50 -3.42
N PRO A 131 -30.59 -17.96 -3.92
CA PRO A 131 -31.27 -17.87 -5.24
C PRO A 131 -32.75 -17.36 -5.07
N PRO A 132 -33.67 -17.44 -6.07
CA PRO A 132 -34.83 -16.54 -6.19
C PRO A 132 -36.03 -16.95 -5.30
N LYS A 133 -36.77 -15.96 -4.79
CA LYS A 133 -38.12 -16.18 -4.24
C LYS A 133 -39.17 -15.37 -4.99
N GLU A 134 -40.17 -16.13 -5.45
CA GLU A 134 -41.35 -15.75 -6.21
C GLU A 134 -42.19 -14.67 -5.50
N LYS A 135 -42.83 -13.82 -6.30
CA LYS A 135 -43.78 -12.81 -5.85
C LYS A 135 -45.12 -13.47 -5.53
N GLU A 136 -45.51 -13.50 -4.25
CA GLU A 136 -46.93 -13.51 -3.89
C GLU A 136 -47.46 -12.08 -3.83
N VAL A 137 -48.39 -11.81 -4.73
CA VAL A 137 -49.17 -10.58 -4.81
C VAL A 137 -50.27 -10.64 -3.76
N GLN A 138 -50.30 -9.70 -2.81
CA GLN A 138 -51.50 -9.38 -2.04
C GLN A 138 -52.02 -8.00 -2.44
N ILE A 139 -53.19 -8.04 -3.08
CA ILE A 139 -54.02 -6.92 -3.48
C ILE A 139 -54.66 -6.32 -2.23
N GLN A 140 -54.65 -4.99 -2.06
CA GLN A 140 -55.89 -4.24 -1.78
C GLN A 140 -55.73 -2.72 -1.87
N ASN A 141 -56.75 -2.15 -2.50
CA ASN A 141 -56.85 -0.82 -3.03
C ASN A 141 -57.17 0.23 -1.96
N THR A 142 -56.68 1.43 -2.24
CA THR A 142 -57.08 2.70 -1.66
C THR A 142 -58.54 3.06 -2.01
N ASN A 143 -59.33 3.60 -1.07
CA ASN A 143 -59.78 5.01 -1.08
C ASN A 143 -61.03 5.34 -0.23
N ALA A 144 -60.92 6.50 0.44
CA ALA A 144 -61.88 7.62 0.53
C ALA A 144 -63.00 7.72 1.60
N HIS A 145 -62.93 8.88 2.28
CA HIS A 145 -63.96 9.90 2.52
C HIS A 145 -64.91 9.84 3.75
N VAL A 146 -64.86 10.94 4.52
CA VAL A 146 -65.86 11.38 5.51
C VAL A 146 -66.74 12.48 4.90
N ARG A 147 -68.02 12.45 5.29
CA ARG A 147 -69.25 13.04 4.74
C ARG A 147 -69.47 14.47 5.29
N ARG A 148 -70.11 15.44 4.62
CA ARG A 148 -71.59 15.60 4.49
C ARG A 148 -72.03 16.88 3.70
N LYS A 149 -73.08 16.66 2.88
CA LYS A 149 -74.33 17.43 2.58
C LYS A 149 -74.37 18.73 1.74
N THR A 150 -75.26 18.66 0.74
CA THR A 150 -75.82 19.55 -0.33
C THR A 150 -76.77 20.67 0.19
N PRO A 151 -77.26 21.68 -0.61
CA PRO A 151 -77.89 21.59 -1.96
C PRO A 151 -77.66 22.76 -3.00
N VAL A 152 -78.44 22.74 -4.09
CA VAL A 152 -78.27 23.17 -5.52
C VAL A 152 -78.56 24.69 -5.86
N PRO A 153 -78.61 25.21 -7.14
CA PRO A 153 -77.88 26.39 -7.65
C PRO A 153 -78.83 27.58 -8.04
N PRO A 154 -78.45 28.68 -8.76
CA PRO A 154 -78.16 28.68 -10.22
C PRO A 154 -77.19 29.79 -10.76
N ASP A 155 -76.99 29.76 -12.08
CA ASP A 155 -76.57 30.83 -13.02
C ASP A 155 -75.08 31.17 -13.30
N MET A 156 -74.72 30.93 -14.57
CA MET A 156 -73.64 31.56 -15.35
C MET A 156 -74.08 32.98 -15.78
N PRO A 157 -73.19 33.98 -16.04
CA PRO A 157 -72.25 33.87 -17.17
C PRO A 157 -70.94 34.69 -17.16
N LYS A 158 -69.94 34.11 -17.83
CA LYS A 158 -69.07 34.68 -18.87
C LYS A 158 -68.08 35.85 -18.58
N PHE A 159 -66.84 35.52 -18.99
CA PHE A 159 -65.97 36.21 -19.97
C PHE A 159 -64.79 37.09 -19.52
N LYS A 160 -63.64 36.72 -20.11
CA LYS A 160 -62.52 37.56 -20.62
C LYS A 160 -61.61 38.19 -19.54
N LYS A 161 -60.30 38.30 -19.69
CA LYS A 161 -59.33 38.00 -20.75
C LYS A 161 -57.94 38.15 -20.09
N THR A 162 -57.00 37.29 -20.43
CA THR A 162 -55.54 37.54 -20.45
C THR A 162 -55.23 38.82 -21.26
N PRO A 163 -54.03 39.47 -21.24
CA PRO A 163 -52.72 38.79 -21.20
C PRO A 163 -51.52 39.54 -20.56
N THR A 164 -50.39 38.82 -20.49
CA THR A 164 -48.96 39.29 -20.66
C THR A 164 -48.43 40.38 -19.74
N SER A 165 -47.16 40.44 -19.34
CA SER A 165 -45.89 39.78 -19.69
C SER A 165 -44.91 40.16 -18.55
N LEU A 166 -44.15 39.20 -18.01
CA LEU A 166 -42.69 39.05 -18.13
C LEU A 166 -41.82 40.16 -17.51
N GLU A 167 -40.71 39.67 -16.92
CA GLU A 167 -39.54 40.36 -16.35
C GLU A 167 -39.67 40.67 -14.84
N GLU A 168 -39.16 39.81 -13.95
CA GLU A 168 -37.73 39.67 -13.54
C GLU A 168 -37.21 40.95 -12.88
N GLN A 169 -36.57 40.98 -11.71
CA GLN A 169 -36.01 40.01 -10.77
C GLN A 169 -35.75 40.76 -9.45
N MET A 170 -35.28 40.01 -8.43
CA MET A 170 -34.55 40.45 -7.23
C MET A 170 -35.37 40.73 -5.96
N GLY A 171 -35.24 39.82 -4.98
CA GLY A 171 -35.70 40.00 -3.60
C GLY A 171 -35.59 38.72 -2.77
N ALA A 172 -34.51 38.58 -2.00
CA ALA A 172 -34.15 37.42 -1.18
C ALA A 172 -35.18 37.05 -0.09
N LYS A 173 -35.28 35.75 0.23
CA LYS A 173 -35.53 35.20 1.60
C LYS A 173 -35.28 33.67 1.66
N PRO A 174 -35.07 33.10 2.86
CA PRO A 174 -34.00 32.16 3.17
C PRO A 174 -34.33 30.72 2.77
N LEU A 175 -33.31 29.98 2.30
CA LEU A 175 -33.41 28.55 2.09
C LEU A 175 -33.40 27.82 3.44
N VAL A 176 -34.51 27.14 3.71
CA VAL A 176 -34.64 26.06 4.69
C VAL A 176 -33.60 24.99 4.34
N ILE A 177 -32.78 24.60 5.31
CA ILE A 177 -31.91 23.43 5.18
C ILE A 177 -32.80 22.21 5.41
N ASP A 178 -33.37 21.69 4.34
CA ASP A 178 -33.89 20.33 4.32
C ASP A 178 -32.70 19.38 4.12
N ASP A 179 -32.37 18.73 5.23
CA ASP A 179 -31.47 17.59 5.36
C ASP A 179 -32.10 16.38 4.66
N ASP A 180 -31.94 16.30 3.34
CA ASP A 180 -32.33 15.12 2.56
C ASP A 180 -31.47 15.01 1.29
N SER A 181 -30.19 14.72 1.45
CA SER A 181 -29.39 14.12 0.37
C SER A 181 -29.03 12.69 0.73
N LYS A 182 -29.99 11.77 0.51
CA LYS A 182 -29.65 10.38 0.19
C LYS A 182 -28.78 10.40 -1.06
N THR A 183 -27.47 10.39 -0.88
CA THR A 183 -26.48 10.32 -1.96
C THR A 183 -26.75 9.06 -2.75
N ALA A 184 -27.15 9.21 -4.01
CA ALA A 184 -27.43 8.09 -4.90
C ALA A 184 -26.15 7.27 -5.11
N ALA A 185 -26.28 5.95 -5.07
CA ALA A 185 -25.18 5.03 -5.34
C ALA A 185 -24.61 5.26 -6.74
N VAL A 186 -23.28 5.31 -6.86
CA VAL A 186 -22.60 5.50 -8.15
C VAL A 186 -22.50 4.14 -8.85
N GLN A 187 -22.68 4.12 -10.17
CA GLN A 187 -22.58 2.89 -10.96
C GLN A 187 -21.11 2.57 -11.24
N PHE A 188 -20.63 1.44 -10.72
CA PHE A 188 -19.28 0.93 -10.96
C PHE A 188 -19.25 -0.03 -12.17
N PRO A 189 -18.13 -0.13 -12.92
CA PRO A 189 -16.91 0.67 -12.80
C PRO A 189 -17.13 2.12 -13.26
N TYR A 190 -16.45 3.08 -12.63
CA TYR A 190 -16.44 4.46 -13.09
C TYR A 190 -15.05 5.08 -13.01
N VAL A 191 -14.80 6.10 -13.83
CA VAL A 191 -13.58 6.90 -13.76
C VAL A 191 -13.86 8.15 -12.92
N GLY A 192 -13.18 8.27 -11.79
CA GLY A 192 -13.30 9.40 -10.88
C GLY A 192 -11.94 10.08 -10.62
N ASP A 193 -11.97 11.31 -10.11
CA ASP A 193 -10.75 12.01 -9.74
C ASP A 193 -10.25 11.53 -8.37
N CYS A 194 -8.96 11.24 -8.26
CA CYS A 194 -8.31 10.96 -6.99
C CYS A 194 -8.56 12.09 -5.98
N ALA A 195 -9.08 11.76 -4.79
CA ALA A 195 -9.32 12.72 -3.71
C ALA A 195 -8.04 13.47 -3.25
N VAL A 196 -6.85 12.94 -3.54
CA VAL A 196 -5.56 13.55 -3.18
C VAL A 196 -4.95 14.33 -4.35
N CYS A 197 -4.66 13.68 -5.48
CA CYS A 197 -3.93 14.30 -6.58
C CYS A 197 -4.79 14.76 -7.76
N ARG A 198 -6.11 14.59 -7.68
CA ARG A 198 -7.10 14.96 -8.72
C ARG A 198 -6.91 14.31 -10.09
N ARG A 199 -5.96 13.38 -10.27
CA ARG A 199 -5.82 12.61 -11.50
C ARG A 199 -6.88 11.51 -11.57
N LYS A 200 -7.28 11.18 -12.80
CA LYS A 200 -8.28 10.15 -13.09
C LYS A 200 -7.80 8.77 -12.65
N ILE A 201 -8.64 8.09 -11.88
CA ILE A 201 -8.49 6.69 -11.46
C ILE A 201 -9.76 5.96 -11.88
N GLU A 202 -9.62 4.73 -12.36
CA GLU A 202 -10.74 3.83 -12.54
C GLU A 202 -11.03 3.10 -11.22
N PHE A 203 -12.26 3.27 -10.73
CA PHE A 203 -12.78 2.55 -9.58
C PHE A 203 -13.71 1.46 -10.09
N ALA A 204 -13.27 0.20 -9.98
CA ALA A 204 -13.99 -0.94 -10.55
C ALA A 204 -15.16 -1.42 -9.68
N THR A 205 -15.03 -1.27 -8.36
CA THR A 205 -15.97 -1.66 -7.31
C THR A 205 -15.79 -0.78 -6.07
N PRO A 206 -16.74 -0.76 -5.12
CA PRO A 206 -16.48 -0.20 -3.80
C PRO A 206 -15.33 -0.96 -3.12
N GLY A 207 -14.36 -0.25 -2.54
CA GLY A 207 -13.18 -0.89 -1.94
C GLY A 207 -11.97 0.03 -1.81
N ASN A 208 -10.84 -0.56 -1.44
CA ASN A 208 -9.56 0.13 -1.28
C ASN A 208 -8.80 0.18 -2.60
N TYR A 209 -8.32 1.36 -2.96
CA TYR A 209 -7.55 1.65 -4.16
C TYR A 209 -6.24 2.35 -3.80
N LYS A 210 -5.17 2.03 -4.52
CA LYS A 210 -3.95 2.83 -4.50
C LYS A 210 -3.94 3.71 -5.74
N CYS A 211 -3.77 5.02 -5.58
CA CYS A 211 -3.60 5.91 -6.71
C CYS A 211 -2.27 5.64 -7.41
N ASN A 212 -2.29 5.26 -8.70
CA ASN A 212 -1.07 5.09 -9.50
C ASN A 212 -0.23 6.37 -9.66
N SER A 213 -0.82 7.53 -9.38
CA SER A 213 -0.16 8.82 -9.56
C SER A 213 0.47 9.39 -8.30
N CYS A 214 -0.16 9.21 -7.13
CA CYS A 214 0.33 9.79 -5.87
C CYS A 214 0.48 8.76 -4.74
N SER A 215 0.40 7.47 -5.07
CA SER A 215 0.53 6.33 -4.15
C SER A 215 -0.40 6.34 -2.92
N SER A 216 -1.36 7.26 -2.88
CA SER A 216 -2.29 7.39 -1.75
C SER A 216 -3.29 6.25 -1.76
N TYR A 217 -3.58 5.72 -0.58
CA TYR A 217 -4.61 4.71 -0.37
C TYR A 217 -5.95 5.38 -0.10
N ILE A 218 -6.94 5.03 -0.92
CA ILE A 218 -8.26 5.66 -0.95
C ILE A 218 -9.29 4.54 -0.91
N SER A 219 -10.21 4.59 0.03
CA SER A 219 -11.43 3.78 -0.01
C SER A 219 -12.51 4.51 -0.77
N VAL A 220 -13.22 3.80 -1.63
CA VAL A 220 -14.41 4.30 -2.31
C VAL A 220 -15.61 3.51 -1.81
N ASP A 221 -16.63 4.20 -1.34
CA ASP A 221 -17.89 3.57 -0.90
C ASP A 221 -18.86 3.34 -2.07
N ILE A 222 -20.03 2.78 -1.78
CA ILE A 222 -21.09 2.52 -2.78
C ILE A 222 -21.65 3.80 -3.42
N ASN A 223 -21.43 4.96 -2.80
CA ASN A 223 -21.88 6.26 -3.27
C ASN A 223 -20.77 7.00 -4.05
N GLY A 224 -19.64 6.34 -4.32
CA GLY A 224 -18.48 6.95 -4.97
C GLY A 224 -17.74 7.97 -4.10
N GLN A 225 -18.06 8.04 -2.81
CA GLN A 225 -17.39 8.92 -1.86
C GLN A 225 -16.03 8.32 -1.49
N GLN A 226 -14.99 9.15 -1.60
CA GLN A 226 -13.62 8.76 -1.36
C GLN A 226 -13.17 9.13 0.05
N LYS A 227 -12.62 8.16 0.79
CA LYS A 227 -11.95 8.36 2.07
C LYS A 227 -10.47 8.02 1.95
N VAL A 228 -9.59 8.97 2.22
CA VAL A 228 -8.14 8.76 2.15
C VAL A 228 -7.68 8.12 3.46
N HIS A 229 -7.08 6.94 3.38
CA HIS A 229 -6.62 6.16 4.54
C HIS A 229 -5.15 6.40 4.88
N ALA A 230 -4.31 6.52 3.86
CA ALA A 230 -2.90 6.78 4.04
C ALA A 230 -2.38 7.59 2.85
N ARG A 231 -1.57 8.59 3.17
CA ARG A 231 -0.84 9.38 2.18
C ARG A 231 0.63 9.02 2.31
N PHE A 232 1.09 8.12 1.47
CA PHE A 232 2.52 7.93 1.27
C PHE A 232 2.99 9.04 0.35
N ASN A 233 3.47 10.14 0.94
CA ASN A 233 4.19 11.19 0.23
C ASN A 233 5.67 10.83 0.08
N SER A 234 6.01 9.54 0.06
CA SER A 234 7.36 9.12 -0.21
C SER A 234 7.61 9.19 -1.70
N ASP A 235 8.50 10.10 -2.08
CA ASP A 235 9.04 10.18 -3.42
C ASP A 235 10.20 9.20 -3.55
N VAL A 236 10.24 8.48 -4.68
CA VAL A 236 11.19 7.40 -4.93
C VAL A 236 11.99 7.70 -6.19
N ILE A 237 13.31 7.53 -6.10
CA ILE A 237 14.22 7.56 -7.23
C ILE A 237 14.94 6.22 -7.29
N GLU A 238 14.79 5.51 -8.40
CA GLU A 238 15.56 4.31 -8.70
C GLU A 238 16.41 4.54 -9.95
N LEU A 239 17.71 4.37 -9.83
CA LEU A 239 18.67 4.60 -10.90
C LEU A 239 19.62 3.41 -11.03
N THR A 240 19.86 2.99 -12.26
CA THR A 240 20.91 2.04 -12.61
C THR A 240 21.82 2.68 -13.65
N PHE A 241 23.11 2.81 -13.34
CA PHE A 241 24.07 3.46 -14.23
C PHE A 241 25.44 2.78 -14.18
N PRO A 242 26.27 2.92 -15.22
CA PRO A 242 27.63 2.40 -15.21
C PRO A 242 28.45 2.99 -14.05
N CYS A 243 29.22 2.14 -13.35
CA CYS A 243 30.15 2.58 -12.30
C CYS A 243 31.38 3.24 -12.94
N ASN A 244 31.27 4.51 -13.32
CA ASN A 244 32.41 5.30 -13.81
C ASN A 244 32.26 6.78 -13.43
N ILE A 245 33.35 7.53 -13.56
CA ILE A 245 33.42 8.93 -13.13
C ILE A 245 32.41 9.84 -13.84
N TYR A 246 32.06 9.53 -15.09
CA TYR A 246 31.14 10.35 -15.89
C TYR A 246 29.70 10.31 -15.36
N HIS A 247 29.30 9.22 -14.70
CA HIS A 247 27.93 9.04 -14.20
C HIS A 247 27.79 9.33 -12.70
N LYS A 248 28.89 9.61 -11.98
CA LYS A 248 28.88 9.94 -10.55
C LYS A 248 27.90 11.08 -10.24
N ASN A 249 27.97 12.15 -11.02
CA ASN A 249 27.15 13.35 -10.80
C ASN A 249 25.66 13.13 -11.09
N VAL A 250 25.30 12.13 -11.90
CA VAL A 250 23.88 11.83 -12.21
C VAL A 250 23.13 11.47 -10.92
N ALA A 251 23.74 10.65 -10.06
CA ALA A 251 23.17 10.32 -8.76
C ALA A 251 23.00 11.56 -7.87
N LEU A 252 24.03 12.42 -7.79
CA LEU A 252 23.96 13.64 -6.98
C LEU A 252 22.86 14.58 -7.47
N PHE A 253 22.75 14.82 -8.79
CA PHE A 253 21.72 15.69 -9.33
C PHE A 253 20.31 15.14 -9.11
N ALA A 254 20.11 13.84 -9.26
CA ALA A 254 18.82 13.21 -9.01
C ALA A 254 18.39 13.37 -7.54
N ILE A 255 19.29 13.11 -6.59
CA ILE A 255 18.99 13.29 -5.17
C ILE A 255 18.80 14.76 -4.80
N ASN A 256 19.58 15.67 -5.37
CA ASN A 256 19.35 17.11 -5.17
C ASN A 256 17.96 17.54 -5.66
N GLY A 257 17.52 17.04 -6.81
CA GLY A 257 16.16 17.29 -7.30
C GLY A 257 15.09 16.83 -6.32
N LEU A 258 15.28 15.66 -5.69
CA LEU A 258 14.40 15.12 -4.66
C LEU A 258 14.38 15.99 -3.39
N VAL A 259 15.55 16.42 -2.93
CA VAL A 259 15.70 17.35 -1.79
C VAL A 259 14.97 18.67 -2.07
N GLN A 260 15.15 19.24 -3.25
CA GLN A 260 14.51 20.50 -3.64
C GLN A 260 13.00 20.36 -3.75
N GLN A 261 12.51 19.26 -4.34
CA GLN A 261 11.08 18.96 -4.44
C GLN A 261 10.41 18.84 -3.07
N LEU A 262 11.09 18.22 -2.11
CA LEU A 262 10.58 18.00 -0.75
C LEU A 262 10.81 19.20 0.19
N GLY A 263 11.52 20.24 -0.26
CA GLY A 263 11.78 21.44 0.52
C GLY A 263 12.78 21.23 1.67
N TYR A 264 13.68 20.25 1.54
CA TYR A 264 14.72 20.01 2.53
C TYR A 264 15.74 21.15 2.57
N SER A 265 16.34 21.37 3.74
CA SER A 265 17.29 22.47 3.93
C SER A 265 18.58 22.30 3.12
N THR A 266 19.25 23.41 2.83
CA THR A 266 20.57 23.39 2.18
C THR A 266 21.63 22.66 3.02
N TYR A 267 21.56 22.77 4.35
CA TYR A 267 22.42 22.01 5.27
C TYR A 267 22.18 20.51 5.17
N PHE A 268 20.92 20.08 5.10
CA PHE A 268 20.57 18.68 4.89
C PHE A 268 21.18 18.17 3.58
N TRP A 269 21.07 18.96 2.51
CA TRP A 269 21.65 18.62 1.22
C TRP A 269 23.17 18.52 1.26
N GLU A 270 23.89 19.49 1.83
CA GLU A 270 25.35 19.43 1.88
C GLU A 270 25.86 18.20 2.62
N ASP A 271 25.20 17.78 3.70
CA ASP A 271 25.53 16.53 4.39
C ASP A 271 25.26 15.30 3.51
N ILE A 272 24.08 15.20 2.88
CA ILE A 272 23.75 14.08 1.98
C ILE A 272 24.70 14.03 0.79
N LYS A 273 25.01 15.19 0.20
CA LYS A 273 25.91 15.32 -0.94
C LYS A 273 27.31 14.83 -0.58
N GLU A 274 27.88 15.26 0.53
CA GLU A 274 29.21 14.82 0.97
C GLU A 274 29.25 13.31 1.23
N VAL A 275 28.22 12.79 1.91
CA VAL A 275 28.05 11.36 2.19
C VAL A 275 27.94 10.55 0.90
N LEU A 276 27.06 10.95 -0.01
CA LEU A 276 26.77 10.23 -1.25
C LEU A 276 27.96 10.33 -2.21
N ASP A 277 28.60 11.50 -2.30
CA ASP A 277 29.82 11.70 -3.09
C ASP A 277 30.94 10.77 -2.61
N SER A 278 31.14 10.69 -1.29
CA SER A 278 32.12 9.80 -0.68
C SER A 278 31.80 8.33 -0.96
N ALA A 279 30.55 7.91 -0.77
CA ALA A 279 30.10 6.54 -1.03
C ALA A 279 30.28 6.13 -2.51
N LEU A 280 29.92 7.01 -3.44
CA LEU A 280 30.12 6.79 -4.88
C LEU A 280 31.60 6.75 -5.23
N THR A 281 32.43 7.61 -4.64
CA THR A 281 33.89 7.62 -4.86
C THR A 281 34.53 6.32 -4.40
N ILE A 282 34.16 5.82 -3.21
CA ILE A 282 34.59 4.51 -2.72
C ILE A 282 34.22 3.42 -3.73
N ALA A 283 32.98 3.43 -4.24
CA ALA A 283 32.53 2.43 -5.20
C ALA A 283 33.31 2.50 -6.52
N LEU A 284 33.62 3.71 -7.01
CA LEU A 284 34.39 3.93 -8.24
C LEU A 284 35.84 3.47 -8.13
N GLU A 285 36.54 3.83 -7.05
CA GLU A 285 37.94 3.44 -6.82
C GLU A 285 38.09 1.93 -6.76
N LYS A 286 37.13 1.24 -6.11
CA LYS A 286 37.12 -0.22 -6.01
C LYS A 286 36.69 -0.89 -7.31
N ASN A 287 35.82 -0.25 -8.10
CA ASN A 287 35.41 -0.75 -9.42
C ASN A 287 36.58 -0.78 -10.42
N TYR A 288 37.46 0.23 -10.40
CA TYR A 288 38.61 0.32 -11.31
C TYR A 288 39.54 -0.91 -11.20
N LEU A 289 39.55 -1.58 -10.04
CA LEU A 289 40.34 -2.80 -9.82
C LEU A 289 39.71 -4.08 -10.42
N GLN A 290 38.41 -4.09 -10.74
CA GLN A 290 37.69 -5.32 -11.13
C GLN A 290 36.86 -5.24 -12.43
N GLY A 291 36.72 -4.06 -13.07
CA GLY A 291 36.09 -3.90 -14.39
C GLY A 291 34.66 -3.34 -14.38
N LYS A 292 33.97 -3.36 -15.55
CA LYS A 292 32.66 -2.69 -15.82
C LYS A 292 31.51 -3.23 -14.95
N GLU A 293 31.29 -2.66 -13.77
CA GLU A 293 30.08 -2.92 -12.98
C GLU A 293 29.03 -1.81 -13.15
N LYS A 294 27.79 -2.13 -12.78
CA LYS A 294 26.69 -1.16 -12.70
C LYS A 294 26.41 -0.84 -11.24
N LEU A 295 26.23 0.44 -10.94
CA LEU A 295 25.72 0.89 -9.65
C LEU A 295 24.20 0.93 -9.71
N HIS A 296 23.59 0.48 -8.62
CA HIS A 296 22.15 0.59 -8.39
C HIS A 296 21.94 1.51 -7.19
N LEU A 297 21.24 2.62 -7.42
CA LEU A 297 20.89 3.58 -6.39
C LEU A 297 19.37 3.60 -6.24
N LEU A 298 18.91 3.47 -5.00
CA LEU A 298 17.51 3.61 -4.63
C LEU A 298 17.43 4.68 -3.54
N ALA A 299 16.65 5.72 -3.75
CA ALA A 299 16.34 6.71 -2.72
C ALA A 299 14.84 6.78 -2.49
N VAL A 300 14.46 6.78 -1.23
CA VAL A 300 13.08 6.94 -0.77
C VAL A 300 13.10 8.09 0.23
N ALA A 301 12.30 9.11 0.02
CA ALA A 301 12.25 10.27 0.90
C ALA A 301 10.84 10.80 1.04
N ASP A 302 10.47 11.24 2.24
CA ASP A 302 9.19 11.90 2.50
C ASP A 302 9.43 13.31 3.08
N ARG A 303 8.68 13.76 4.09
CA ARG A 303 8.93 15.06 4.74
C ARG A 303 9.89 14.97 5.92
N ASP A 304 10.00 13.78 6.51
CA ASP A 304 10.60 13.55 7.80
C ASP A 304 11.94 12.81 7.66
N GLU A 305 12.12 12.00 6.63
CA GLU A 305 13.37 11.28 6.40
C GLU A 305 13.71 11.03 4.92
N MET A 306 14.99 10.74 4.68
CA MET A 306 15.51 10.22 3.42
C MET A 306 16.36 8.99 3.69
N VAL A 307 16.08 7.95 2.92
CA VAL A 307 16.81 6.69 2.91
C VAL A 307 17.42 6.51 1.52
N ILE A 308 18.74 6.38 1.46
CA ILE A 308 19.49 6.13 0.22
C ILE A 308 20.19 4.79 0.34
N GLY A 309 19.84 3.86 -0.52
CA GLY A 309 20.49 2.58 -0.74
C GLY A 309 21.42 2.64 -1.95
N LEU A 310 22.69 2.32 -1.75
CA LEU A 310 23.66 2.13 -2.82
C LEU A 310 24.10 0.68 -2.85
N LYS A 311 23.67 -0.05 -3.89
CA LYS A 311 24.07 -1.42 -4.15
C LYS A 311 25.23 -1.44 -5.14
N SER A 312 26.25 -2.19 -4.77
CA SER A 312 27.43 -2.41 -5.61
C SER A 312 28.00 -3.80 -5.34
N MET A 313 28.56 -4.42 -6.36
CA MET A 313 29.19 -5.74 -6.31
C MET A 313 30.48 -5.75 -5.47
N ASN A 314 31.03 -4.58 -5.10
CA ASN A 314 32.38 -4.51 -4.50
C ASN A 314 32.82 -3.38 -3.54
N PRO A 315 31.98 -2.63 -2.80
CA PRO A 315 32.52 -1.66 -1.84
C PRO A 315 31.86 -1.76 -0.46
N PHE A 316 32.52 -1.15 0.52
CA PHE A 316 32.17 -0.94 1.94
C PHE A 316 32.72 -1.97 2.93
N LEU A 317 32.69 -3.27 2.62
CA LEU A 317 33.35 -4.31 3.42
C LEU A 317 34.36 -5.04 2.54
N ASP A 318 35.63 -4.98 2.89
CA ASP A 318 36.51 -6.10 2.55
C ASP A 318 36.25 -7.16 3.64
N PRO A 319 35.73 -8.37 3.31
CA PRO A 319 35.51 -9.42 4.31
C PRO A 319 36.78 -9.77 5.11
N ASN A 320 37.97 -9.49 4.55
CA ASN A 320 39.27 -9.77 5.15
C ASN A 320 40.16 -8.51 5.28
N GLY A 321 39.61 -7.31 5.08
CA GLY A 321 40.37 -6.07 5.06
C GLY A 321 39.73 -4.95 5.88
N PRO A 322 40.48 -3.87 6.13
CA PRO A 322 39.94 -2.73 6.86
C PRO A 322 38.78 -2.10 6.09
N LYS A 323 37.68 -1.82 6.82
CA LYS A 323 36.60 -0.96 6.32
C LYS A 323 37.20 0.34 5.77
N ASP A 324 36.64 0.86 4.68
CA ASP A 324 37.16 2.10 4.09
C ASP A 324 37.23 3.21 5.16
N PRO A 325 38.38 3.88 5.32
CA PRO A 325 38.62 4.83 6.42
C PRO A 325 37.70 6.06 6.35
N ARG A 326 37.00 6.29 5.23
CA ARG A 326 36.01 7.36 5.07
C ARG A 326 34.64 6.98 5.67
N LEU A 327 34.34 5.70 5.89
CA LEU A 327 33.04 5.26 6.43
C LEU A 327 32.69 5.85 7.80
N PRO A 328 33.62 5.96 8.78
CA PRO A 328 33.35 6.65 10.04
C PRO A 328 33.01 8.13 9.86
N ALA A 329 33.63 8.82 8.91
CA ALA A 329 33.32 10.22 8.62
C ALA A 329 31.92 10.37 8.00
N ILE A 330 31.58 9.47 7.06
CA ILE A 330 30.24 9.37 6.45
C ILE A 330 29.17 9.12 7.52
N ALA A 331 29.42 8.18 8.45
CA ALA A 331 28.47 7.81 9.49
C ALA A 331 28.12 8.96 10.44
N ARG A 332 29.04 9.90 10.69
CA ARG A 332 28.81 11.06 11.58
C ARG A 332 27.80 12.07 11.02
N LYS A 333 27.56 12.06 9.71
CA LYS A 333 26.64 12.98 9.01
C LYS A 333 25.24 12.39 8.80
N LEU A 334 25.03 11.15 9.25
CA LEU A 334 23.80 10.39 9.07
C LEU A 334 23.25 9.99 10.45
N ASP A 335 21.93 9.83 10.53
CA ASP A 335 21.30 9.22 11.70
C ASP A 335 21.59 7.72 11.76
N LYS A 336 21.70 7.07 10.59
CA LYS A 336 21.99 5.65 10.49
C LYS A 336 22.80 5.33 9.24
N LEU A 337 23.85 4.52 9.41
CA LEU A 337 24.61 3.91 8.33
C LEU A 337 24.67 2.40 8.55
N GLU A 338 24.14 1.64 7.60
CA GLU A 338 24.12 0.19 7.66
C GLU A 338 24.75 -0.39 6.40
N VAL A 339 25.52 -1.47 6.56
CA VAL A 339 26.09 -2.21 5.43
C VAL A 339 25.57 -3.63 5.48
N PHE A 340 24.94 -4.08 4.39
CA PHE A 340 24.40 -5.43 4.27
C PHE A 340 25.14 -6.20 3.19
N PRO A 341 25.72 -7.37 3.48
CA PRO A 341 26.19 -8.27 2.44
C PRO A 341 24.98 -8.83 1.68
N LEU A 342 25.05 -8.80 0.35
CA LEU A 342 24.03 -9.37 -0.52
C LEU A 342 24.38 -10.82 -0.89
N PRO A 343 23.38 -11.69 -1.09
CA PRO A 343 23.60 -13.09 -1.47
C PRO A 343 24.43 -13.27 -2.75
N THR A 344 24.39 -12.29 -3.65
CA THR A 344 25.08 -12.30 -4.95
C THR A 344 26.51 -11.75 -4.90
N ARG A 345 27.21 -11.88 -3.76
CA ARG A 345 28.57 -11.33 -3.52
C ARG A 345 28.69 -9.79 -3.52
N GLY A 346 27.60 -9.06 -3.68
CA GLY A 346 27.57 -7.59 -3.57
C GLY A 346 27.29 -7.10 -2.15
N GLN A 347 27.18 -5.80 -1.99
CA GLN A 347 26.83 -5.13 -0.74
C GLN A 347 25.83 -4.02 -0.99
N LEU A 348 25.01 -3.76 0.03
CA LEU A 348 24.10 -2.63 0.09
C LEU A 348 24.54 -1.71 1.21
N LEU A 349 24.95 -0.50 0.87
CA LEU A 349 25.10 0.59 1.82
C LEU A 349 23.77 1.30 1.95
N LYS A 350 23.17 1.26 3.14
CA LYS A 350 21.95 1.98 3.46
C LYS A 350 22.31 3.18 4.34
N MET A 351 22.00 4.36 3.84
CA MET A 351 22.21 5.66 4.47
C MET A 351 20.84 6.23 4.83
N THR A 352 20.62 6.58 6.09
CA THR A 352 19.37 7.21 6.55
C THR A 352 19.68 8.52 7.23
N LYS A 353 18.98 9.59 6.81
CA LYS A 353 19.05 10.91 7.43
C LYS A 353 17.64 11.46 7.62
N ARG A 354 17.34 11.93 8.83
CA ARG A 354 16.08 12.59 9.17
C ARG A 354 16.16 14.07 8.80
N ASN A 355 15.11 14.56 8.19
CA ASN A 355 14.93 15.98 7.95
C ASN A 355 14.43 16.64 9.24
N VAL A 356 15.37 17.08 10.07
CA VAL A 356 15.05 17.88 11.25
C VAL A 356 14.76 19.30 10.79
N SER A 357 13.57 19.50 10.24
CA SER A 357 13.00 20.85 10.11
C SER A 357 12.99 21.43 11.53
N SER A 358 13.67 22.55 11.73
CA SER A 358 13.81 23.24 13.01
C SER A 358 12.58 23.03 13.91
N MET A 359 12.76 22.34 15.05
CA MET A 359 11.91 22.60 16.20
C MET A 359 11.95 24.11 16.40
N GLN A 360 10.87 24.83 16.07
CA GLN A 360 10.67 26.13 16.67
C GLN A 360 10.59 25.84 18.19
N PRO A 361 11.46 26.41 19.02
CA PRO A 361 11.14 26.47 20.43
C PRO A 361 9.85 27.28 20.52
N ALA A 362 8.83 26.69 21.16
CA ALA A 362 7.70 27.46 21.62
C ALA A 362 8.24 28.55 22.55
N MET A 363 8.15 29.81 22.12
CA MET A 363 8.28 31.00 22.95
C MET A 363 7.04 31.84 22.77
#